data_AF-A0A5E4AMN9-F1
#
_entry.id   AF-A0A5E4AMN9-F1
#
_cell.length_a   1.000
_cell.length_b   1.000
_cell.length_c   1.000
_cell.angle_alpha   90.00
_cell.angle_beta   90.00
_cell.angle_gamma   90.00
#
_symmetry.space_group_name_H-M   'P 1'
#
loop_
_entity.id
_entity.type
_entity.pdbx_description
1 polymer ?
#
loop_
_entity_poly.entity_id
_entity_poly.type
_entity_poly.pdbx_seq_one_letter_code
_entity_poly.pdbx_strand_id
1 'polypeptide(L)'
;MISFLILPMQRVTRLPLLTDTLCLKTQGHPERYKAASRALKAISKLVRQCNEGAHTMQRTEQMYTLHTQLDFSKVKSLPLISASRWLLKRGELFLVEETGLFRKLASRPTCYLFLFSDVLVVTKKKSEDSYVVQDYAQMDHIQVRKLEPSEASLPGGGNRSSSVPHPFQVTLLRNSEGRQEQILLSSDSASDRARWITALSYKEKQWQGLTNKGELPQVEVTKAYFAKEADEITLQQADVVLVMEEEAGWLFGERLRDGETGWFPEDFARCITSRVAVEDNVRRMERLRVETDV
;
A
#
# COMPACT_ATOMS: atom_id res chain seq x y z
N MET A 1 -14.41 20.22 21.82
CA MET A 1 -14.39 21.15 20.65
C MET A 1 -14.04 20.41 19.36
N ILE A 2 -12.94 19.64 19.31
CA ILE A 2 -12.54 18.81 18.14
C ILE A 2 -13.65 17.79 17.74
N SER A 3 -14.40 17.26 18.72
CA SER A 3 -15.49 16.30 18.47
C SER A 3 -16.70 16.86 17.71
N PHE A 4 -16.93 18.18 17.69
CA PHE A 4 -18.01 18.76 16.88
C PHE A 4 -17.58 19.01 15.44
N LEU A 5 -16.27 19.21 15.21
CA LEU A 5 -15.70 19.47 13.89
C LEU A 5 -15.66 18.21 13.00
N ILE A 6 -15.72 17.01 13.59
CA ILE A 6 -15.78 15.75 12.82
C ILE A 6 -17.21 15.40 12.35
N LEU A 7 -18.26 16.00 12.94
CA LEU A 7 -19.66 15.66 12.68
C LEU A 7 -20.08 15.84 11.21
N PRO A 8 -19.66 16.90 10.48
CA PRO A 8 -19.98 17.02 9.05
C PRO A 8 -19.45 15.85 8.22
N MET A 9 -18.22 15.40 8.50
CA MET A 9 -17.60 14.26 7.81
C MET A 9 -18.29 12.93 8.16
N GLN A 10 -18.66 12.74 9.43
CA GLN A 10 -19.45 11.58 9.85
C GLN A 10 -20.84 11.55 9.22
N ARG A 11 -21.45 12.73 9.03
CA ARG A 11 -22.79 12.83 8.45
C ARG A 11 -22.76 12.53 6.95
N VAL A 12 -21.82 13.12 6.21
CA VAL A 12 -21.73 12.93 4.75
C VAL A 12 -21.44 11.46 4.41
N THR A 13 -20.57 10.79 5.16
CA THR A 13 -20.24 9.36 4.94
C THR A 13 -21.36 8.37 5.29
N ARG A 14 -22.36 8.78 6.08
CA ARG A 14 -23.56 7.97 6.39
C ARG A 14 -24.66 8.03 5.32
N LEU A 15 -24.74 9.13 4.56
CA LEU A 15 -25.79 9.35 3.57
C LEU A 15 -25.85 8.26 2.46
N PRO A 16 -24.73 7.74 1.93
CA PRO A 16 -24.77 6.63 0.99
C PRO A 16 -25.47 5.39 1.55
N LEU A 17 -25.19 5.01 2.81
CA LEU A 17 -25.76 3.82 3.45
C LEU A 17 -27.29 3.93 3.61
N LEU A 18 -27.77 5.11 4.00
CA LEU A 18 -29.20 5.38 4.11
C LEU A 18 -29.89 5.36 2.74
N THR A 19 -29.24 5.90 1.72
CA THR A 19 -29.80 5.97 0.37
C THR A 19 -29.77 4.62 -0.34
N ASP A 20 -28.76 3.78 -0.06
CA ASP A 20 -28.72 2.38 -0.49
C ASP A 20 -29.87 1.58 0.12
N THR A 21 -30.13 1.77 1.42
CA THR A 21 -31.28 1.15 2.10
C THR A 21 -32.61 1.57 1.45
N LEU A 22 -32.71 2.83 0.99
CA LEU A 22 -33.89 3.30 0.24
C LEU A 22 -34.01 2.61 -1.12
N CYS A 23 -32.91 2.40 -1.84
CA CYS A 23 -32.90 1.67 -3.11
C CYS A 23 -33.43 0.24 -2.91
N LEU A 24 -32.94 -0.47 -1.89
CA LEU A 24 -33.41 -1.82 -1.54
C LEU A 24 -34.92 -1.86 -1.25
N LYS A 25 -35.43 -0.90 -0.46
CA LYS A 25 -36.85 -0.85 -0.10
C LYS A 25 -37.78 -0.39 -1.23
N THR A 26 -37.24 0.17 -2.31
CA THR A 26 -38.04 0.73 -3.41
C THR A 26 -38.02 -0.11 -4.68
N GLN A 27 -37.39 -1.29 -4.70
CA GLN A 27 -37.28 -2.17 -5.88
C GLN A 27 -38.64 -2.51 -6.54
N GLY A 28 -39.72 -2.59 -5.77
CA GLY A 28 -41.08 -2.80 -6.30
C GLY A 28 -41.77 -1.56 -6.88
N HIS A 29 -41.11 -0.40 -6.87
CA HIS A 29 -41.66 0.88 -7.30
C HIS A 29 -40.69 1.59 -8.26
N PRO A 30 -40.80 1.35 -9.58
CA PRO A 30 -39.79 1.77 -10.57
C PRO A 30 -39.40 3.26 -10.49
N GLU A 31 -40.36 4.16 -10.35
CA GLU A 31 -40.09 5.61 -10.28
C GLU A 31 -39.40 6.02 -8.97
N ARG A 32 -39.76 5.38 -7.84
CA ARG A 32 -39.11 5.62 -6.54
C ARG A 32 -37.70 5.06 -6.53
N TYR A 33 -37.50 3.86 -7.10
CA TYR A 33 -36.18 3.25 -7.25
C TYR A 33 -35.27 4.10 -8.13
N LYS A 34 -35.74 4.59 -9.29
CA LYS A 34 -34.97 5.51 -10.15
C LYS A 34 -34.58 6.80 -9.42
N ALA A 35 -35.49 7.37 -8.63
CA ALA A 35 -35.19 8.56 -7.84
C ALA A 35 -34.14 8.27 -6.75
N ALA A 36 -34.29 7.16 -6.02
CA ALA A 36 -33.36 6.74 -4.98
C ALA A 36 -31.96 6.42 -5.54
N SER A 37 -31.89 5.72 -6.67
CA SER A 37 -30.63 5.38 -7.35
C SER A 37 -29.90 6.64 -7.84
N ARG A 38 -30.61 7.63 -8.40
CA ARG A 38 -30.01 8.94 -8.77
C ARG A 38 -29.47 9.67 -7.55
N ALA A 39 -30.20 9.65 -6.43
CA ALA A 39 -29.74 10.27 -5.18
C ALA A 39 -28.51 9.55 -4.63
N LEU A 40 -28.50 8.22 -4.62
CA LEU A 40 -27.36 7.40 -4.19
C LEU A 40 -26.12 7.76 -5.02
N LYS A 41 -26.25 7.79 -6.35
CA LYS A 41 -25.16 8.16 -7.25
C LYS A 41 -24.59 9.55 -6.94
N ALA A 42 -25.44 10.56 -6.78
CA ALA A 42 -25.01 11.92 -6.49
C ALA A 42 -24.30 12.04 -5.12
N ILE A 43 -24.87 11.40 -4.09
CA ILE A 43 -24.33 11.40 -2.73
C ILE A 43 -23.00 10.64 -2.67
N SER A 44 -22.91 9.48 -3.30
CA SER A 44 -21.66 8.69 -3.36
C SER A 44 -20.56 9.46 -4.09
N LYS A 45 -20.88 10.16 -5.19
CA LYS A 45 -19.92 11.04 -5.87
C LYS A 45 -19.41 12.17 -4.96
N LEU A 46 -20.29 12.81 -4.19
CA LEU A 46 -19.91 13.85 -3.24
C LEU A 46 -19.00 13.31 -2.13
N VAL A 47 -19.38 12.19 -1.51
CA VAL A 47 -18.56 11.55 -0.46
C VAL A 47 -17.19 11.18 -0.99
N ARG A 48 -17.11 10.64 -2.20
CA ARG A 48 -15.84 10.34 -2.87
C ARG A 48 -14.98 11.61 -3.02
N GLN A 49 -15.54 12.70 -3.52
CA GLN A 49 -14.79 13.96 -3.67
C GLN A 49 -14.28 14.51 -2.32
N CYS A 50 -15.09 14.40 -1.26
CA CYS A 50 -14.66 14.78 0.08
C CYS A 50 -13.52 13.89 0.59
N ASN A 51 -13.62 12.56 0.42
CA ASN A 51 -12.57 11.62 0.80
C ASN A 51 -11.28 11.89 0.01
N GLU A 52 -11.35 12.01 -1.31
CA GLU A 52 -10.18 12.32 -2.15
C GLU A 52 -9.52 13.64 -1.77
N GLY A 53 -10.31 14.68 -1.48
CA GLY A 53 -9.78 15.96 -0.99
C GLY A 53 -9.05 15.82 0.35
N ALA A 54 -9.62 15.06 1.29
CA ALA A 54 -8.99 14.78 2.58
C ALA A 54 -7.69 13.98 2.42
N HIS A 55 -7.70 12.92 1.60
CA HIS A 55 -6.51 12.12 1.31
C HIS A 55 -5.44 12.93 0.60
N THR A 56 -5.80 13.79 -0.37
CA THR A 56 -4.86 14.67 -1.07
C THR A 56 -4.19 15.64 -0.10
N MET A 57 -4.94 16.23 0.81
CA MET A 57 -4.40 17.14 1.82
C MET A 57 -3.45 16.40 2.77
N GLN A 58 -3.84 15.23 3.28
CA GLN A 58 -3.00 14.41 4.16
C GLN A 58 -1.71 13.96 3.45
N ARG A 59 -1.79 13.52 2.19
CA ARG A 59 -0.61 13.15 1.37
C ARG A 59 0.31 14.35 1.19
N THR A 60 -0.24 15.53 0.90
CA THR A 60 0.54 16.77 0.74
C THR A 60 1.27 17.18 2.02
N GLU A 61 0.60 17.12 3.16
CA GLU A 61 1.20 17.38 4.48
C GLU A 61 2.33 16.39 4.79
N GLN A 62 2.12 15.10 4.47
CA GLN A 62 3.13 14.07 4.61
C GLN A 62 4.34 14.34 3.70
N MET A 63 4.12 14.76 2.44
CA MET A 63 5.21 15.11 1.52
C MET A 63 6.00 16.31 2.01
N TYR A 64 5.34 17.32 2.58
CA TYR A 64 6.01 18.47 3.19
C TYR A 64 6.90 18.03 4.36
N THR A 65 6.38 17.18 5.24
CA THR A 65 7.13 16.64 6.38
C THR A 65 8.37 15.89 5.90
N LEU A 66 8.21 14.94 4.98
CA LEU A 66 9.31 14.15 4.44
C LEU A 66 10.34 15.01 3.69
N HIS A 67 9.90 16.06 2.99
CA HIS A 67 10.82 16.99 2.33
C HIS A 67 11.79 17.65 3.29
N THR A 68 11.36 17.94 4.53
CA THR A 68 12.26 18.51 5.56
C THR A 68 13.22 17.49 6.16
N GLN A 69 12.91 16.19 6.05
CA GLN A 69 13.71 15.09 6.60
C GLN A 69 14.75 14.55 5.61
N LEU A 70 14.54 14.76 4.31
CA LEU A 70 15.42 14.26 3.24
C LEU A 70 16.46 15.31 2.82
N ASP A 71 17.74 14.99 3.03
CA ASP A 71 18.89 15.80 2.65
C ASP A 71 19.48 15.30 1.31
N PHE A 72 19.29 16.10 0.25
CA PHE A 72 19.80 15.84 -1.10
C PHE A 72 21.21 16.39 -1.34
N SER A 73 22.00 16.69 -0.31
CA SER A 73 23.35 17.27 -0.47
C SER A 73 24.33 16.45 -1.33
N LYS A 74 24.10 15.15 -1.51
CA LYS A 74 24.98 14.26 -2.29
C LYS A 74 24.52 13.96 -3.71
N VAL A 75 23.26 14.23 -4.03
CA VAL A 75 22.65 13.87 -5.32
C VAL A 75 21.85 15.05 -5.86
N LYS A 76 21.44 14.99 -7.13
CA LYS A 76 20.56 16.03 -7.67
C LYS A 76 19.24 16.05 -6.90
N SER A 77 18.77 17.23 -6.49
CA SER A 77 17.49 17.37 -5.83
C SER A 77 16.34 17.02 -6.78
N LEU A 78 15.31 16.39 -6.24
CA LEU A 78 14.04 16.13 -6.92
C LEU A 78 12.91 16.89 -6.21
N PRO A 79 11.92 17.41 -6.96
CA PRO A 79 10.80 18.13 -6.35
C PRO A 79 9.91 17.13 -5.61
N LEU A 80 10.11 16.95 -4.30
CA LEU A 80 9.43 15.91 -3.53
C LEU A 80 7.93 16.17 -3.42
N ILE A 81 7.54 17.42 -3.23
CA ILE A 81 6.14 17.84 -3.10
C ILE A 81 5.51 17.85 -4.51
N SER A 82 4.58 16.93 -4.74
CA SER A 82 3.79 16.82 -5.97
C SER A 82 2.36 16.43 -5.63
N ALA A 83 1.39 16.93 -6.39
CA ALA A 83 -0.02 16.58 -6.23
C ALA A 83 -0.31 15.09 -6.47
N SER A 84 0.57 14.40 -7.20
CA SER A 84 0.44 12.98 -7.55
C SER A 84 1.40 12.06 -6.79
N ARG A 85 2.14 12.58 -5.79
CA ARG A 85 3.08 11.78 -5.01
C ARG A 85 2.52 11.46 -3.63
N TRP A 86 2.58 10.20 -3.26
CA TRP A 86 2.29 9.74 -1.90
C TRP A 86 3.26 8.63 -1.51
N LEU A 87 3.43 8.43 -0.20
CA LEU A 87 4.27 7.37 0.33
C LEU A 87 3.54 6.02 0.20
N LEU A 88 4.20 5.03 -0.39
CA LEU A 88 3.73 3.64 -0.44
C LEU A 88 4.30 2.83 0.72
N LYS A 89 5.59 2.98 1.02
CA LYS A 89 6.26 2.29 2.15
C LYS A 89 7.52 3.03 2.55
N ARG A 90 7.92 2.90 3.83
CA ARG A 90 9.24 3.33 4.31
C ARG A 90 9.74 2.38 5.39
N GLY A 91 11.05 2.29 5.56
CA GLY A 91 11.62 1.43 6.60
C GLY A 91 13.11 1.21 6.45
N GLU A 92 13.70 0.65 7.51
CA GLU A 92 15.12 0.26 7.56
C GLU A 92 15.29 -1.17 7.04
N LEU A 93 16.34 -1.39 6.24
CA LEU A 93 16.69 -2.69 5.68
C LEU A 93 18.19 -2.94 5.79
N PHE A 94 18.58 -4.21 5.88
CA PHE A 94 19.97 -4.63 5.88
C PHE A 94 20.50 -4.73 4.45
N LEU A 95 21.65 -4.11 4.18
CA LEU A 95 22.39 -4.30 2.94
C LEU A 95 23.22 -5.58 3.05
N VAL A 96 23.09 -6.46 2.06
CA VAL A 96 23.65 -7.82 2.12
C VAL A 96 25.06 -7.89 1.51
N GLU A 97 25.37 -7.08 0.48
CA GLU A 97 26.75 -6.84 0.05
C GLU A 97 26.84 -5.67 -0.95
N GLU A 98 28.01 -5.03 -1.03
CA GLU A 98 28.27 -3.82 -1.81
C GLU A 98 28.79 -4.10 -3.23
N THR A 99 27.89 -4.05 -4.21
CA THR A 99 28.29 -3.83 -5.61
C THR A 99 28.25 -2.35 -5.94
N GLY A 100 29.10 -1.55 -5.28
CA GLY A 100 29.29 -0.13 -5.59
C GLY A 100 29.18 0.82 -4.38
N LEU A 101 29.99 1.89 -4.43
CA LEU A 101 29.97 3.13 -3.61
C LEU A 101 30.03 3.09 -2.06
N PHE A 102 29.82 1.97 -1.35
CA PHE A 102 29.58 2.02 0.12
C PHE A 102 30.69 1.51 1.08
N ARG A 103 31.90 1.19 0.60
CA ARG A 103 32.92 0.31 1.25
C ARG A 103 33.57 0.62 2.59
N LYS A 104 32.97 1.34 3.54
CA LYS A 104 33.60 1.45 4.89
C LYS A 104 32.58 1.65 6.01
N LEU A 105 32.26 0.58 6.76
CA LEU A 105 32.52 0.45 8.20
C LEU A 105 32.06 -0.92 8.76
N ALA A 106 32.71 -1.37 9.82
CA ALA A 106 32.30 -2.49 10.65
C ALA A 106 30.90 -2.24 11.27
N SER A 107 29.96 -3.12 10.96
CA SER A 107 28.54 -3.24 11.36
C SER A 107 27.78 -3.58 10.07
N ARG A 108 26.77 -4.47 10.12
CA ARG A 108 25.94 -4.73 8.93
C ARG A 108 25.38 -3.38 8.43
N PRO A 109 25.75 -2.92 7.22
CA PRO A 109 25.28 -1.62 6.76
C PRO A 109 23.76 -1.68 6.62
N THR A 110 23.06 -0.68 7.17
CA THR A 110 21.63 -0.51 6.95
C THR A 110 21.39 0.64 6.00
N CYS A 111 20.31 0.55 5.23
CA CYS A 111 19.76 1.67 4.48
C CYS A 111 18.33 1.91 4.94
N TYR A 112 17.86 3.14 4.75
CA TYR A 112 16.46 3.47 4.98
C TYR A 112 15.85 3.87 3.64
N LEU A 113 14.78 3.18 3.27
CA LEU A 113 14.10 3.41 2.00
C LEU A 113 12.85 4.25 2.21
N PHE A 114 12.60 5.16 1.27
CA PHE A 114 11.30 5.81 1.10
C PHE A 114 10.80 5.48 -0.30
N LEU A 115 9.75 4.68 -0.36
CA LEU A 115 9.08 4.33 -1.60
C LEU A 115 7.83 5.19 -1.75
N PHE A 116 7.81 6.01 -2.78
CA PHE A 116 6.66 6.81 -3.19
C PHE A 116 5.98 6.16 -4.39
N SER A 117 4.79 6.66 -4.74
CA SER A 117 4.00 6.18 -5.89
C SER A 117 4.73 6.18 -7.24
N ASP A 118 5.75 7.03 -7.40
CA ASP A 118 6.49 7.24 -8.63
C ASP A 118 8.02 7.20 -8.48
N VAL A 119 8.57 7.15 -7.26
CA VAL A 119 10.02 7.19 -7.03
C VAL A 119 10.40 6.38 -5.79
N LEU A 120 11.49 5.61 -5.88
CA LEU A 120 12.18 5.03 -4.74
C LEU A 120 13.37 5.91 -4.38
N VAL A 121 13.50 6.25 -3.10
CA VAL A 121 14.63 7.02 -2.56
C VAL A 121 15.40 6.15 -1.58
N VAL A 122 16.69 5.98 -1.85
CA VAL A 122 17.64 5.21 -1.02
C VAL A 122 18.41 6.18 -0.14
N THR A 123 18.37 5.98 1.17
CA THR A 123 18.96 6.92 2.12
C THR A 123 19.84 6.23 3.16
N LYS A 124 20.69 7.04 3.79
CA LYS A 124 21.41 6.70 5.02
C LYS A 124 20.86 7.54 6.17
N LYS A 125 20.42 6.89 7.25
CA LYS A 125 19.95 7.58 8.47
C LYS A 125 21.10 8.37 9.09
N LYS A 126 20.88 9.66 9.34
CA LYS A 126 21.82 10.60 9.99
C LYS A 126 21.43 10.86 11.44
N SER A 127 20.14 11.00 11.70
CA SER A 127 19.52 11.09 13.03
C SER A 127 18.10 10.47 12.98
N GLU A 128 17.34 10.53 14.07
CA GLU A 128 15.97 9.99 14.11
C GLU A 128 15.08 10.45 12.96
N ASP A 129 15.10 11.74 12.62
CA ASP A 129 14.28 12.35 11.58
C ASP A 129 15.09 12.99 10.44
N SER A 130 16.34 12.57 10.23
CA SER A 130 17.19 13.10 9.16
C SER A 130 17.86 11.99 8.37
N TYR A 131 17.71 12.07 7.05
CA TYR A 131 18.16 11.04 6.12
C TYR A 131 18.92 11.68 4.98
N VAL A 132 20.15 11.24 4.75
CA VAL A 132 20.94 11.70 3.60
C VAL A 132 20.62 10.81 2.42
N VAL A 133 20.07 11.38 1.37
CA VAL A 133 19.77 10.68 0.12
C VAL A 133 21.09 10.26 -0.53
N GLN A 134 21.21 8.95 -0.80
CA GLN A 134 22.37 8.39 -1.50
C GLN A 134 22.07 8.18 -2.98
N ASP A 135 20.84 7.76 -3.31
CA ASP A 135 20.39 7.58 -4.69
C ASP A 135 18.85 7.57 -4.77
N TYR A 136 18.31 7.62 -5.98
CA TYR A 136 16.89 7.41 -6.24
C TYR A 136 16.65 6.88 -7.66
N ALA A 137 15.51 6.24 -7.89
CA ALA A 137 15.07 5.83 -9.22
C ALA A 137 13.56 6.02 -9.36
N GLN A 138 13.11 6.38 -10.56
CA GLN A 138 11.69 6.41 -10.87
C GLN A 138 11.12 4.99 -10.86
N MET A 139 9.85 4.85 -10.46
CA MET A 139 9.19 3.56 -10.26
C MET A 139 9.09 2.70 -11.53
N ASP A 140 9.07 3.34 -12.70
CA ASP A 140 9.12 2.68 -14.02
C ASP A 140 10.52 2.11 -14.38
N HIS A 141 11.56 2.53 -13.65
CA HIS A 141 12.94 2.11 -13.83
C HIS A 141 13.43 1.22 -12.67
N ILE A 142 12.51 0.53 -11.99
CA ILE A 142 12.82 -0.38 -10.89
C ILE A 142 12.35 -1.79 -11.24
N GLN A 143 13.20 -2.77 -10.94
CA GLN A 143 12.82 -4.19 -10.95
C GLN A 143 13.12 -4.78 -9.58
N VAL A 144 12.22 -5.62 -9.08
CA VAL A 144 12.38 -6.33 -7.80
C VAL A 144 12.35 -7.83 -8.03
N ARG A 145 13.22 -8.56 -7.34
CA ARG A 145 13.29 -10.03 -7.38
C ARG A 145 13.35 -10.59 -5.97
N LYS A 146 12.41 -11.48 -5.63
CA LYS A 146 12.49 -12.32 -4.42
C LYS A 146 13.69 -13.26 -4.56
N LEU A 147 14.49 -13.37 -3.51
CA LEU A 147 15.60 -14.33 -3.46
C LEU A 147 15.39 -15.30 -2.32
N GLU A 148 15.81 -16.54 -2.55
CA GLU A 148 15.90 -17.53 -1.48
C GLU A 148 17.24 -17.41 -0.74
N PRO A 149 17.31 -17.74 0.56
CA PRO A 149 18.54 -17.61 1.36
C PRO A 149 19.76 -18.33 0.76
N SER A 150 19.54 -19.41 0.01
CA SER A 150 20.57 -20.15 -0.72
C SER A 150 21.13 -19.39 -1.93
N GLU A 151 20.30 -18.61 -2.63
CA GLU A 151 20.69 -17.82 -3.80
C GLU A 151 21.50 -16.57 -3.44
N ALA A 152 21.32 -16.05 -2.22
CA ALA A 152 22.06 -14.91 -1.69
C ALA A 152 23.44 -15.28 -1.10
N SER A 153 23.86 -16.55 -1.24
CA SER A 153 25.15 -17.04 -0.70
C SER A 153 26.31 -16.66 -1.61
N LEU A 154 27.39 -16.12 -1.03
CA LEU A 154 28.55 -15.61 -1.76
C LEU A 154 29.46 -16.73 -2.29
N PRO A 155 29.92 -16.66 -3.55
CA PRO A 155 30.95 -17.55 -4.05
C PRO A 155 32.32 -17.14 -3.46
N GLY A 156 32.80 -17.87 -2.44
CA GLY A 156 34.21 -17.78 -1.99
C GLY A 156 34.49 -17.72 -0.48
N GLY A 157 33.48 -17.77 0.40
CA GLY A 157 33.69 -17.74 1.85
C GLY A 157 33.67 -19.12 2.50
N GLY A 158 34.82 -19.59 2.99
CA GLY A 158 34.94 -20.85 3.73
C GLY A 158 34.04 -20.92 4.98
N ASN A 159 33.32 -22.05 5.11
CA ASN A 159 32.75 -22.64 6.33
C ASN A 159 32.04 -21.75 7.39
N ARG A 160 31.47 -20.61 7.01
CA ARG A 160 30.44 -19.90 7.79
C ARG A 160 29.26 -19.58 6.90
N SER A 161 28.39 -20.57 6.69
CA SER A 161 27.08 -20.43 6.07
C SER A 161 26.16 -19.55 6.94
N SER A 162 26.39 -18.24 6.99
CA SER A 162 25.37 -17.33 7.50
C SER A 162 24.38 -17.07 6.37
N SER A 163 23.34 -17.89 6.28
CA SER A 163 22.22 -17.63 5.38
C SER A 163 21.65 -16.26 5.67
N VAL A 164 21.51 -15.43 4.64
CA VAL A 164 20.89 -14.11 4.75
C VAL A 164 19.39 -14.33 4.90
N PRO A 165 18.75 -13.91 6.00
CA PRO A 165 17.33 -14.10 6.18
C PRO A 165 16.56 -13.18 5.23
N HIS A 166 15.49 -13.71 4.63
CA HIS A 166 14.53 -12.96 3.81
C HIS A 166 15.18 -11.98 2.78
N PRO A 167 16.07 -12.46 1.89
CA PRO A 167 16.72 -11.59 0.94
C PRO A 167 15.79 -11.24 -0.24
N PHE A 168 16.00 -10.07 -0.81
CA PHE A 168 15.43 -9.64 -2.08
C PHE A 168 16.37 -8.65 -2.77
N GLN A 169 16.28 -8.58 -4.09
CA GLN A 169 17.13 -7.72 -4.90
C GLN A 169 16.29 -6.62 -5.56
N VAL A 170 16.79 -5.40 -5.50
CA VAL A 170 16.23 -4.25 -6.22
C VAL A 170 17.23 -3.79 -7.27
N THR A 171 16.82 -3.79 -8.53
CA THR A 171 17.62 -3.27 -9.64
C THR A 171 17.07 -1.91 -10.03
N LEU A 172 17.87 -0.87 -9.85
CA LEU A 172 17.63 0.46 -10.41
C LEU A 172 18.13 0.43 -11.84
N LEU A 173 17.23 0.37 -12.83
CA LEU A 173 17.59 0.37 -14.25
C LEU A 173 18.20 1.71 -14.67
N ARG A 174 17.69 2.80 -14.08
CA ARG A 174 18.21 4.16 -14.23
C ARG A 174 18.12 4.88 -12.88
N ASN A 175 19.26 4.95 -12.20
CA ASN A 175 19.41 5.67 -10.94
C ASN A 175 19.49 7.21 -11.18
N SER A 176 19.79 7.98 -10.14
CA SER A 176 19.85 9.45 -10.22
C SER A 176 20.91 10.00 -11.19
N GLU A 177 21.93 9.20 -11.50
CA GLU A 177 22.99 9.50 -12.46
C GLU A 177 22.77 8.80 -13.83
N GLY A 178 21.63 8.13 -14.01
CA GLY A 178 21.27 7.42 -15.24
C GLY A 178 22.00 6.08 -15.43
N ARG A 179 22.63 5.54 -14.38
CA ARG A 179 23.30 4.24 -14.39
C ARG A 179 22.37 3.13 -13.91
N GLN A 180 22.70 1.91 -14.32
CA GLN A 180 22.10 0.71 -13.74
C GLN A 180 22.84 0.32 -12.46
N GLU A 181 22.11 0.03 -11.40
CA GLU A 181 22.65 -0.36 -10.10
C GLU A 181 21.79 -1.46 -9.46
N GLN A 182 22.43 -2.38 -8.75
CA GLN A 182 21.76 -3.49 -8.07
C GLN A 182 22.00 -3.40 -6.58
N ILE A 183 20.94 -3.52 -5.80
CA ILE A 183 20.95 -3.43 -4.35
C ILE A 183 20.39 -4.73 -3.80
N LEU A 184 21.21 -5.45 -3.04
CA LEU A 184 20.80 -6.67 -2.34
C LEU A 184 20.40 -6.33 -0.91
N LEU A 185 19.15 -6.61 -0.57
CA LEU A 185 18.50 -6.21 0.68
C LEU A 185 18.02 -7.44 1.45
N SER A 186 17.91 -7.29 2.77
CA SER A 186 17.38 -8.28 3.70
C SER A 186 16.47 -7.57 4.71
N SER A 187 15.28 -8.13 4.91
CA SER A 187 14.29 -7.62 5.87
C SER A 187 14.37 -8.36 7.21
N ASP A 188 13.66 -7.84 8.20
CA ASP A 188 13.57 -8.45 9.54
C ASP A 188 12.76 -9.75 9.58
N SER A 189 11.83 -9.92 8.64
CA SER A 189 10.82 -10.96 8.61
C SER A 189 10.37 -11.29 7.18
N ALA A 190 9.79 -12.47 7.00
CA ALA A 190 9.23 -12.90 5.71
C ALA A 190 8.08 -11.99 5.25
N SER A 191 7.21 -11.58 6.17
CA SER A 191 6.11 -10.65 5.88
C SER A 191 6.64 -9.28 5.49
N ASP A 192 7.66 -8.73 6.16
CA ASP A 192 8.25 -7.45 5.74
C ASP A 192 8.87 -7.51 4.33
N ARG A 193 9.55 -8.61 3.98
CA ARG A 193 10.02 -8.84 2.60
C ARG A 193 8.85 -8.84 1.62
N ALA A 194 7.78 -9.58 1.89
CA ALA A 194 6.62 -9.66 1.00
C ALA A 194 5.94 -8.29 0.83
N ARG A 195 5.85 -7.50 1.91
CA ARG A 195 5.35 -6.13 1.89
C ARG A 195 6.20 -5.20 1.04
N TRP A 196 7.54 -5.26 1.18
CA TRP A 196 8.47 -4.52 0.33
C TRP A 196 8.35 -4.90 -1.15
N ILE A 197 8.34 -6.19 -1.46
CA ILE A 197 8.21 -6.67 -2.85
C ILE A 197 6.88 -6.23 -3.44
N THR A 198 5.78 -6.35 -2.69
CA THR A 198 4.46 -5.91 -3.14
C THR A 198 4.40 -4.42 -3.41
N ALA A 199 4.98 -3.60 -2.53
CA ALA A 199 5.04 -2.16 -2.73
C ALA A 199 5.93 -1.80 -3.94
N LEU A 200 7.08 -2.47 -4.12
CA LEU A 200 8.00 -2.26 -5.24
C LEU A 200 7.44 -2.76 -6.59
N SER A 201 6.50 -3.70 -6.57
CA SER A 201 5.75 -4.16 -7.75
C SER A 201 4.38 -3.48 -7.91
N TYR A 202 4.13 -2.37 -7.19
CA TYR A 202 2.82 -1.70 -7.17
C TYR A 202 2.30 -1.35 -8.57
N LYS A 203 3.15 -0.80 -9.45
CA LYS A 203 2.74 -0.47 -10.82
C LYS A 203 2.37 -1.72 -11.61
N GLU A 204 3.14 -2.79 -11.55
CA GLU A 204 2.83 -4.04 -12.29
C GLU A 204 1.47 -4.62 -11.85
N LYS A 205 1.20 -4.60 -10.54
CA LYS A 205 -0.07 -5.09 -9.97
C LYS A 205 -1.27 -4.19 -10.34
N GLN A 206 -1.09 -2.87 -10.47
CA GLN A 206 -2.16 -1.94 -10.86
C GLN A 206 -2.71 -2.24 -12.28
N TRP A 207 -1.87 -2.73 -13.20
CA TRP A 207 -2.27 -3.08 -14.57
C TRP A 207 -2.89 -4.47 -14.68
N GLN A 208 -2.61 -5.39 -13.74
CA GLN A 208 -3.14 -6.75 -13.72
C GLN A 208 -4.52 -6.87 -13.02
N GLY A 209 -5.02 -5.79 -12.41
CA GLY A 209 -6.20 -5.75 -11.52
C GLY A 209 -7.58 -6.10 -12.11
N LEU A 210 -7.66 -6.78 -13.26
CA LEU A 210 -8.91 -7.10 -13.96
C LEU A 210 -9.15 -8.59 -14.23
N THR A 211 -8.21 -9.49 -13.94
CA THR A 211 -8.38 -10.92 -14.20
C THR A 211 -8.64 -11.71 -12.90
N ASN A 212 -9.84 -12.27 -12.80
CA ASN A 212 -10.27 -13.32 -11.85
C ASN A 212 -10.46 -12.94 -10.36
N LYS A 213 -11.09 -11.79 -10.05
CA LYS A 213 -11.49 -11.46 -8.65
C LYS A 213 -12.54 -12.40 -8.04
N GLY A 214 -13.29 -13.15 -8.85
CA GLY A 214 -14.39 -14.01 -8.38
C GLY A 214 -13.97 -15.28 -7.63
N GLU A 215 -12.70 -15.70 -7.74
CA GLU A 215 -12.18 -16.92 -7.10
C GLU A 215 -11.31 -16.61 -5.87
N LEU A 216 -11.07 -15.33 -5.57
CA LEU A 216 -10.21 -14.93 -4.46
C LEU A 216 -10.89 -15.20 -3.11
N PRO A 217 -10.15 -15.69 -2.10
CA PRO A 217 -10.67 -15.84 -0.74
C PRO A 217 -11.21 -14.51 -0.20
N GLN A 218 -12.32 -14.58 0.52
CA GLN A 218 -12.86 -13.43 1.25
C GLN A 218 -12.66 -13.64 2.75
N VAL A 219 -12.29 -12.56 3.42
CA VAL A 219 -12.23 -12.53 4.89
C VAL A 219 -13.14 -11.41 5.42
N GLU A 220 -13.80 -11.68 6.54
CA GLU A 220 -14.54 -10.69 7.31
C GLU A 220 -13.68 -10.23 8.49
N VAL A 221 -13.57 -8.92 8.67
CA VAL A 221 -12.80 -8.30 9.74
C VAL A 221 -13.57 -8.43 11.06
N THR A 222 -12.95 -9.09 12.04
CA THR A 222 -13.60 -9.41 13.34
C THR A 222 -13.44 -8.30 14.37
N LYS A 223 -12.39 -7.47 14.25
CA LYS A 223 -12.06 -6.34 15.13
C LYS A 223 -11.38 -5.23 14.32
N ALA A 224 -11.56 -3.98 14.74
CA ALA A 224 -10.97 -2.84 14.03
C ALA A 224 -9.43 -2.90 14.03
N TYR A 225 -8.82 -2.53 12.91
CA TYR A 225 -7.38 -2.43 12.72
C TYR A 225 -7.04 -1.03 12.18
N PHE A 226 -6.08 -0.35 12.80
CA PHE A 226 -5.60 0.95 12.33
C PHE A 226 -4.22 0.76 11.69
N ALA A 227 -4.09 1.22 10.44
CA ALA A 227 -2.84 1.16 9.70
C ALA A 227 -1.73 1.90 10.46
N LYS A 228 -0.60 1.24 10.64
CA LYS A 228 0.60 1.78 11.30
C LYS A 228 1.63 2.24 10.27
N GLU A 229 1.71 1.53 9.15
CA GLU A 229 2.56 1.85 8.01
C GLU A 229 1.73 2.24 6.78
N ALA A 230 2.38 2.84 5.78
CA ALA A 230 1.71 3.36 4.59
C ALA A 230 1.20 2.26 3.64
N ASP A 231 1.78 1.07 3.70
CA ASP A 231 1.39 -0.13 2.95
C ASP A 231 0.24 -0.90 3.62
N GLU A 232 -0.18 -0.49 4.81
CA GLU A 232 -1.26 -1.12 5.56
C GLU A 232 -2.62 -0.48 5.29
N ILE A 233 -3.69 -1.27 5.41
CA ILE A 233 -5.07 -0.80 5.26
C ILE A 233 -5.75 -0.65 6.63
N THR A 234 -6.42 0.47 6.87
CA THR A 234 -7.26 0.64 8.06
C THR A 234 -8.59 -0.05 7.85
N LEU A 235 -8.99 -0.94 8.77
CA LEU A 235 -10.18 -1.78 8.65
C LEU A 235 -11.13 -1.60 9.84
N GLN A 236 -12.42 -1.66 9.57
CA GLN A 236 -13.49 -1.65 10.57
C GLN A 236 -14.04 -3.06 10.78
N GLN A 237 -14.64 -3.31 11.94
CA GLN A 237 -15.35 -4.56 12.19
C GLN A 237 -16.46 -4.76 11.14
N ALA A 238 -16.58 -5.99 10.63
CA ALA A 238 -17.45 -6.41 9.53
C ALA A 238 -17.08 -5.86 8.13
N ASP A 239 -15.91 -5.22 7.96
CA ASP A 239 -15.37 -5.00 6.63
C ASP A 239 -15.08 -6.36 5.97
N VAL A 240 -15.37 -6.47 4.68
CA VAL A 240 -15.04 -7.65 3.87
C VAL A 240 -13.89 -7.31 2.93
N VAL A 241 -12.87 -8.16 2.91
CA VAL A 241 -11.66 -7.97 2.12
C VAL A 241 -11.46 -9.17 1.19
N LEU A 242 -11.21 -8.89 -0.09
CA LEU A 242 -10.73 -9.87 -1.07
C LEU A 242 -9.23 -10.06 -0.87
N VAL A 243 -8.81 -11.25 -0.46
CA VAL A 243 -7.41 -11.58 -0.22
C VAL A 243 -6.72 -11.88 -1.54
N MET A 244 -5.64 -11.16 -1.83
CA MET A 244 -4.82 -11.30 -3.03
C MET A 244 -3.50 -12.01 -2.75
N GLU A 245 -2.94 -11.80 -1.57
CA GLU A 245 -1.66 -12.40 -1.16
C GLU A 245 -1.67 -12.66 0.35
N GLU A 246 -0.96 -13.69 0.77
CA GLU A 246 -0.76 -14.06 2.17
C GLU A 246 0.72 -14.41 2.37
N GLU A 247 1.35 -13.82 3.38
CA GLU A 247 2.71 -14.20 3.79
C GLU A 247 2.86 -14.03 5.31
N ALA A 248 3.21 -15.14 5.99
CA ALA A 248 3.62 -15.15 7.41
C ALA A 248 2.64 -14.42 8.36
N GLY A 249 1.35 -14.76 8.29
CA GLY A 249 0.30 -14.20 9.16
C GLY A 249 -0.13 -12.78 8.79
N TRP A 250 0.27 -12.30 7.61
CA TRP A 250 -0.20 -11.05 7.02
C TRP A 250 -0.94 -11.31 5.72
N LEU A 251 -2.04 -10.58 5.53
CA LEU A 251 -2.90 -10.64 4.36
C LEU A 251 -2.81 -9.31 3.60
N PHE A 252 -2.63 -9.39 2.28
CA PHE A 252 -2.80 -8.27 1.36
C PHE A 252 -4.12 -8.43 0.63
N GLY A 253 -4.93 -7.39 0.61
CA GLY A 253 -6.22 -7.49 -0.06
C GLY A 253 -6.88 -6.16 -0.36
N GLU A 254 -8.02 -6.23 -1.04
CA GLU A 254 -8.87 -5.11 -1.42
C GLU A 254 -10.15 -5.11 -0.59
N ARG A 255 -10.42 -4.03 0.14
CA ARG A 255 -11.66 -3.86 0.88
C ARG A 255 -12.81 -3.63 -0.10
N LEU A 256 -13.85 -4.47 -0.01
CA LEU A 256 -14.99 -4.43 -0.95
C LEU A 256 -15.80 -3.14 -0.91
N ARG A 257 -15.78 -2.42 0.21
CA ARG A 257 -16.57 -1.19 0.43
C ARG A 257 -16.15 -0.04 -0.50
N ASP A 258 -14.85 0.15 -0.68
CA ASP A 258 -14.27 1.32 -1.35
C ASP A 258 -13.11 0.99 -2.29
N GLY A 259 -12.68 -0.27 -2.34
CA GLY A 259 -11.57 -0.70 -3.19
C GLY A 259 -10.19 -0.33 -2.65
N GLU A 260 -10.08 0.15 -1.40
CA GLU A 260 -8.77 0.39 -0.80
C GLU A 260 -8.01 -0.92 -0.66
N THR A 261 -6.70 -0.87 -0.96
CA THR A 261 -5.81 -2.04 -0.88
C THR A 261 -4.72 -1.82 0.15
N GLY A 262 -4.35 -2.86 0.87
CA GLY A 262 -3.20 -2.82 1.77
C GLY A 262 -3.04 -4.10 2.57
N TRP A 263 -1.98 -4.12 3.37
CA TRP A 263 -1.65 -5.21 4.27
C TRP A 263 -2.34 -5.07 5.63
N PHE A 264 -2.70 -6.20 6.23
CA PHE A 264 -3.22 -6.28 7.60
C PHE A 264 -2.91 -7.65 8.21
N PRO A 265 -2.84 -7.78 9.54
CA PRO A 265 -2.56 -9.07 10.18
C PRO A 265 -3.78 -9.99 10.11
N GLU A 266 -3.54 -11.28 9.84
CA GLU A 266 -4.56 -12.33 9.73
C GLU A 266 -5.42 -12.43 11.00
N ASP A 267 -4.83 -12.23 12.18
CA ASP A 267 -5.50 -12.26 13.50
C ASP A 267 -6.68 -11.29 13.65
N PHE A 268 -6.84 -10.33 12.74
CA PHE A 268 -7.93 -9.36 12.72
C PHE A 268 -9.11 -9.81 11.86
N ALA A 269 -9.00 -10.92 11.13
CA ALA A 269 -10.00 -11.37 10.19
C ALA A 269 -10.35 -12.85 10.33
N ARG A 270 -11.44 -13.26 9.68
CA ARG A 270 -11.90 -14.65 9.61
C ARG A 270 -12.35 -14.97 8.19
N CYS A 271 -11.92 -16.11 7.67
CA CYS A 271 -12.32 -16.56 6.34
C CYS A 271 -13.83 -16.77 6.22
N ILE A 272 -14.40 -16.28 5.11
CA ILE A 272 -15.79 -16.52 4.73
C ILE A 272 -15.82 -17.82 3.91
N THR A 273 -16.31 -18.89 4.52
CA THR A 273 -16.37 -20.23 3.87
C THR A 273 -17.67 -20.49 3.12
N SER A 274 -18.72 -19.71 3.37
CA SER A 274 -20.02 -19.85 2.71
C SER A 274 -19.96 -19.30 1.29
N ARG A 275 -20.11 -20.18 0.29
CA ARG A 275 -20.16 -19.79 -1.13
C ARG A 275 -21.27 -18.78 -1.42
N VAL A 276 -22.44 -18.95 -0.80
CA VAL A 276 -23.56 -18.01 -0.95
C VAL A 276 -23.19 -16.62 -0.44
N ALA A 277 -22.53 -16.53 0.72
CA ALA A 277 -22.09 -15.25 1.27
C ALA A 277 -21.02 -14.58 0.40
N VAL A 278 -20.07 -15.36 -0.13
CA VAL A 278 -19.04 -14.88 -1.07
C VAL A 278 -19.69 -14.30 -2.33
N GLU A 279 -20.64 -15.03 -2.94
CA GLU A 279 -21.36 -14.56 -4.13
C GLU A 279 -22.20 -13.31 -3.85
N ASP A 280 -22.92 -13.27 -2.73
CA ASP A 280 -23.74 -12.13 -2.35
C ASP A 280 -22.90 -10.88 -2.10
N ASN A 281 -21.72 -11.02 -1.48
CA ASN A 281 -20.78 -9.94 -1.27
C ASN A 281 -20.26 -9.37 -2.61
N VAL A 282 -19.90 -10.24 -3.55
CA VAL A 282 -19.46 -9.84 -4.90
C VAL A 282 -20.59 -9.12 -5.64
N ARG A 283 -21.80 -9.70 -5.68
CA ARG A 283 -22.96 -9.08 -6.33
C ARG A 283 -23.29 -7.72 -5.73
N ARG A 284 -23.23 -7.59 -4.40
CA ARG A 284 -23.44 -6.31 -3.71
C ARG A 284 -22.39 -5.28 -4.12
N MET A 285 -21.13 -5.68 -4.17
CA MET A 285 -20.03 -4.81 -4.61
C MET A 285 -20.22 -4.37 -6.06
N GLU A 286 -20.49 -5.28 -6.99
CA GLU A 286 -20.72 -4.96 -8.40
C GLU A 286 -21.89 -3.99 -8.58
N ARG A 287 -23.01 -4.23 -7.88
CA ARG A 287 -24.16 -3.31 -7.91
C ARG A 287 -23.77 -1.92 -7.43
N LEU A 288 -23.08 -1.82 -6.29
CA LEU A 288 -22.65 -0.54 -5.73
C LEU A 288 -21.70 0.19 -6.68
N ARG A 289 -20.75 -0.50 -7.31
CA ARG A 289 -19.84 0.08 -8.31
C ARG A 289 -20.58 0.68 -9.50
N VAL A 290 -21.55 -0.05 -10.05
CA VAL A 290 -22.40 0.43 -11.16
C VAL A 290 -23.27 1.61 -10.74
N GLU A 291 -23.90 1.54 -9.57
CA GLU A 291 -24.80 2.59 -9.08
C GLU A 291 -24.05 3.87 -8.66
N THR A 292 -22.74 3.78 -8.36
CA THR A 292 -21.95 4.88 -7.82
C THR A 292 -20.85 5.41 -8.75
N ASP A 293 -20.67 4.84 -9.95
CA ASP A 293 -19.54 5.09 -10.86
C ASP A 293 -18.18 4.98 -10.13
N VAL A 294 -18.02 3.89 -9.36
CA VAL A 294 -16.78 3.53 -8.64
C VAL A 294 -16.16 2.31 -9.27
#